data_AF-A0A2V6MXC8-F1
#
_entry.id   AF-A0A2V6MXC8-F1
#
_cell.length_a   1.000
_cell.length_b   1.000
_cell.length_c   1.000
_cell.angle_alpha   90.00
_cell.angle_beta   90.00
_cell.angle_gamma   90.00
#
_symmetry.space_group_name_H-M   'P 1'
#
loop_
_entity.id
_entity.type
_entity.pdbx_description
1 polymer ?
#
loop_
_entity_poly.entity_id
_entity_poly.type
_entity_poly.pdbx_seq_one_letter_code
_entity_poly.pdbx_strand_id
1 'polypeptide(L)'
;MLSLSQNFAPTPKTLIGASALLIFVAAIFGALNVAKVKTLRSAVADTSTTRAIAEQDRARKEKELKAREAAIAAEQAKLAQLAERKDNTGAAEGQLAQIRNEKRQLEAKLQDKEAEILALQRQIEEKQPASVNPGAPSVVELQAQLDDARQQLDSGEREKSLLSEKLQSVRERSSQLEDEKKRRAVARGKVGVRGTILAVNQAYNFVVLNLGGRNGVEPHSEMLIVRDGSFIGKIRISSVEPASAIGDIITSTLARGVQVQPGDTVIYAGTNS
;
A
#
# COMPACT_ATOMS: atom_id res chain seq x y z
N MET A 1 51.78 -53.83 85.32
CA MET A 1 51.23 -54.96 84.55
C MET A 1 50.98 -54.49 83.13
N LEU A 2 51.91 -54.78 82.22
CA LEU A 2 51.74 -54.55 80.79
C LEU A 2 51.06 -55.79 80.17
N SER A 3 50.03 -55.60 79.36
CA SER A 3 49.85 -56.44 78.17
C SER A 3 49.52 -55.54 76.99
N LEU A 4 50.46 -55.54 76.03
CA LEU A 4 50.38 -54.83 74.77
C LEU A 4 49.39 -55.54 73.84
N SER A 5 48.62 -54.69 73.15
CA SER A 5 47.93 -54.83 71.88
C SER A 5 48.14 -56.14 71.10
N GLN A 6 47.05 -56.86 70.82
CA GLN A 6 47.01 -57.86 69.76
C GLN A 6 47.15 -57.18 68.39
N ASN A 7 48.38 -57.17 67.86
CA ASN A 7 48.61 -56.86 66.44
C ASN A 7 48.08 -58.02 65.60
N PHE A 8 46.91 -57.84 65.01
CA PHE A 8 46.36 -58.72 63.98
C PHE A 8 47.22 -58.54 62.72
N ALA A 9 48.21 -59.40 62.51
CA ALA A 9 48.98 -59.40 61.26
C ALA A 9 48.07 -59.97 60.14
N PRO A 10 47.70 -59.17 59.13
CA PRO A 10 46.81 -59.65 58.08
C PRO A 10 47.48 -60.78 57.29
N THR A 11 46.78 -61.90 57.14
CA THR A 11 47.25 -62.99 56.28
C THR A 11 47.21 -62.55 54.80
N PRO A 12 48.09 -63.08 53.93
CA PRO A 12 48.13 -62.70 52.52
C PRO A 12 46.76 -62.86 51.82
N LYS A 13 45.97 -63.87 52.21
CA LYS A 13 44.62 -64.12 51.67
C LYS A 13 43.61 -63.03 52.05
N THR A 14 43.65 -62.53 53.30
CA THR A 14 42.76 -61.44 53.75
C THR A 14 43.11 -60.10 53.09
N LEU A 15 44.40 -59.88 52.78
CA LEU A 15 44.86 -58.67 52.08
C LEU A 15 44.42 -58.66 50.61
N ILE A 16 44.52 -59.81 49.94
CA ILE A 16 44.04 -59.98 48.55
C ILE A 16 42.52 -59.77 48.49
N GLY A 17 41.74 -60.36 49.40
CA GLY A 17 40.29 -60.17 49.45
C GLY A 17 39.87 -58.71 49.66
N ALA A 18 40.55 -57.98 50.57
CA ALA A 18 40.28 -56.56 50.80
C ALA A 18 40.64 -55.68 49.59
N SER A 19 41.75 -55.97 48.90
CA SER A 19 42.14 -55.24 47.68
C SER A 19 41.16 -55.47 46.52
N ALA A 20 40.67 -56.70 46.35
CA ALA A 20 39.66 -57.02 45.35
C ALA A 20 38.33 -56.30 45.62
N LEU A 21 37.91 -56.20 46.89
CA LEU A 21 36.74 -55.43 47.30
C LEU A 21 36.90 -53.94 46.98
N LEU A 22 38.07 -53.36 47.30
CA LEU A 22 38.35 -51.95 47.03
C LEU A 22 38.36 -51.64 45.54
N ILE A 23 38.93 -52.52 44.70
CA ILE A 23 38.92 -52.37 43.24
C ILE A 23 37.47 -52.46 42.71
N PHE A 24 36.66 -53.37 43.25
CA PHE A 24 35.26 -53.50 42.85
C PHE A 24 34.44 -52.25 43.20
N VAL A 25 34.62 -51.71 44.41
CA VAL A 25 33.98 -50.45 44.83
C VAL A 25 34.46 -49.28 43.96
N ALA A 26 35.76 -49.19 43.68
CA ALA A 26 36.32 -48.16 42.80
C ALA A 26 35.76 -48.27 41.36
N ALA A 27 35.57 -49.47 40.84
CA ALA A 27 34.97 -49.70 39.53
C ALA A 27 33.51 -49.24 39.47
N ILE A 28 32.72 -49.49 40.53
CA ILE A 28 31.34 -49.00 40.65
C ILE A 28 31.31 -47.47 40.70
N PHE A 29 32.15 -46.85 41.52
CA PHE A 29 32.26 -45.38 41.58
C PHE A 29 32.71 -44.77 40.26
N GLY A 30 33.65 -45.41 39.56
CA GLY A 30 34.09 -45.01 38.23
C GLY A 30 32.95 -45.04 37.21
N ALA A 31 32.17 -46.12 37.17
CA ALA A 31 31.02 -46.25 36.28
C ALA A 31 29.93 -45.20 36.59
N LEU A 32 29.62 -44.97 37.87
CA LEU A 32 28.63 -43.97 38.30
C LEU A 32 29.08 -42.53 37.96
N ASN A 33 30.36 -42.21 38.11
CA ASN A 33 30.89 -40.90 37.75
C ASN A 33 30.90 -40.68 36.24
N VAL A 34 31.28 -41.68 35.44
CA VAL A 34 31.21 -41.60 33.98
C VAL A 34 29.77 -41.41 33.52
N ALA A 35 28.82 -42.12 34.11
CA ALA A 35 27.39 -41.95 33.82
C ALA A 35 26.90 -40.53 34.15
N LYS A 36 27.23 -39.99 35.34
CA LYS A 36 26.88 -38.62 35.74
C LYS A 36 27.52 -37.55 34.84
N VAL A 37 28.78 -37.72 34.46
CA VAL A 37 29.46 -36.76 33.56
C VAL A 37 28.83 -36.81 32.16
N LYS A 38 28.42 -37.99 31.69
CA LYS A 38 27.73 -38.13 30.41
C LYS A 38 26.36 -37.47 30.42
N THR A 39 25.57 -37.65 31.48
CA THR A 39 24.26 -36.99 31.61
C THR A 39 24.39 -35.46 31.74
N LEU A 40 25.37 -34.97 32.50
CA LEU A 40 25.65 -33.53 32.59
C LEU A 40 26.07 -32.95 31.23
N ARG A 41 26.95 -33.62 30.49
CA ARG A 41 27.36 -33.18 29.14
C ARG A 41 26.19 -33.15 28.17
N SER A 42 25.31 -34.16 28.22
CA SER A 42 24.08 -34.17 27.42
C SER A 42 23.17 -33.00 27.79
N ALA A 43 22.90 -32.79 29.08
CA ALA A 43 22.04 -31.71 29.55
C ALA A 43 22.57 -30.33 29.19
N VAL A 44 23.90 -30.12 29.23
CA VAL A 44 24.55 -28.87 28.79
C VAL A 44 24.40 -28.69 27.28
N ALA A 45 24.59 -29.75 26.48
CA ALA A 45 24.41 -29.69 25.03
C ALA A 45 22.95 -29.36 24.66
N ASP A 46 21.97 -30.00 25.31
CA ASP A 46 20.54 -29.76 25.10
C ASP A 46 20.14 -28.33 25.49
N THR A 47 20.65 -27.84 26.63
CA THR A 47 20.43 -26.46 27.10
C THR A 47 21.04 -25.44 26.14
N SER A 48 22.25 -25.70 25.65
CA SER A 48 22.93 -24.81 24.68
C SER A 48 22.16 -24.73 23.36
N THR A 49 21.64 -25.86 22.88
CA THR A 49 20.84 -25.94 21.65
C THR A 49 19.51 -25.20 21.83
N THR A 50 18.84 -25.41 22.96
CA THR A 50 17.57 -24.74 23.29
C THR A 50 17.76 -23.22 23.37
N ARG A 51 18.86 -22.77 23.98
CA ARG A 51 19.19 -21.35 24.06
C ARG A 51 19.49 -20.75 22.68
N ALA A 52 20.24 -21.44 21.83
CA ALA A 52 20.53 -20.98 20.47
C ALA A 52 19.24 -20.83 19.63
N ILE A 53 18.31 -21.80 19.74
CA ILE A 53 17.00 -21.72 19.07
C ILE A 53 16.19 -20.53 19.62
N ALA A 54 16.13 -20.36 20.94
CA ALA A 54 15.40 -19.26 21.56
C ALA A 54 15.97 -17.88 21.18
N GLU A 55 17.30 -17.74 21.07
CA GLU A 55 17.95 -16.52 20.60
C GLU A 55 17.67 -16.24 19.11
N GLN A 56 17.67 -17.28 18.27
CA GLN A 56 17.31 -17.16 16.85
C GLN A 56 15.83 -16.74 16.67
N ASP A 57 14.92 -17.32 17.45
CA ASP A 57 13.50 -16.97 17.45
C ASP A 57 13.26 -15.53 17.90
N ARG A 58 13.99 -15.06 18.92
CA ARG A 58 13.94 -13.66 19.35
C ARG A 58 14.42 -12.73 18.26
N ALA A 59 15.56 -13.02 17.64
CA ALA A 59 16.09 -12.21 16.54
C ALA A 59 15.13 -12.18 15.34
N ARG A 60 14.45 -13.30 15.04
CA ARG A 60 13.42 -13.35 13.99
C ARG A 60 12.20 -12.49 14.35
N LYS A 61 11.67 -12.64 15.57
CA LYS A 61 10.54 -11.83 16.04
C LYS A 61 10.86 -10.34 16.05
N GLU A 62 12.07 -9.96 16.44
CA GLU A 62 12.50 -8.56 16.44
C GLU A 62 12.59 -7.99 15.01
N LYS A 63 13.06 -8.78 14.04
CA LYS A 63 13.02 -8.41 12.61
C LYS A 63 11.59 -8.29 12.10
N GLU A 64 10.70 -9.21 12.45
CA GLU A 64 9.28 -9.17 12.06
C GLU A 64 8.57 -7.95 12.69
N LEU A 65 8.88 -7.60 13.94
CA LEU A 65 8.36 -6.41 14.60
C LEU A 65 8.83 -5.12 13.90
N LYS A 66 10.13 -4.98 13.63
CA LYS A 66 10.67 -3.84 12.88
C LYS A 66 10.05 -3.73 11.48
N ALA A 67 9.85 -4.85 10.80
CA ALA A 67 9.18 -4.87 9.50
C ALA A 67 7.72 -4.44 9.58
N ARG A 68 6.99 -4.85 10.63
CA ARG A 68 5.61 -4.43 10.88
C ARG A 68 5.52 -2.95 11.24
N GLU A 69 6.41 -2.45 12.10
CA GLU A 69 6.49 -1.02 12.43
C GLU A 69 6.76 -0.18 11.18
N ALA A 70 7.70 -0.59 10.33
CA ALA A 70 7.96 0.08 9.06
C ALA A 70 6.75 0.03 8.11
N ALA A 71 6.03 -1.09 8.06
CA ALA A 71 4.80 -1.22 7.27
C ALA A 71 3.67 -0.32 7.80
N ILE A 72 3.51 -0.22 9.12
CA ILE A 72 2.52 0.67 9.75
C ILE A 72 2.87 2.13 9.47
N ALA A 73 4.15 2.53 9.60
CA ALA A 73 4.59 3.89 9.28
C ALA A 73 4.37 4.23 7.80
N ALA A 74 4.65 3.29 6.89
CA ALA A 74 4.37 3.46 5.47
C ALA A 74 2.88 3.61 5.17
N GLU A 75 2.01 2.85 5.86
CA GLU A 75 0.56 2.94 5.68
C GLU A 75 -0.01 4.25 6.26
N GLN A 76 0.48 4.70 7.42
CA GLN A 76 0.13 6.01 7.98
C GLN A 76 0.55 7.16 7.04
N ALA A 77 1.73 7.10 6.44
CA ALA A 77 2.16 8.07 5.44
C ALA A 77 1.25 8.08 4.20
N LYS A 78 0.77 6.91 3.75
CA LYS A 78 -0.22 6.84 2.65
C LYS A 78 -1.56 7.43 3.06
N LEU A 79 -2.04 7.19 4.27
CA LEU A 79 -3.29 7.75 4.78
C LEU A 79 -3.22 9.27 4.88
N ALA A 80 -2.09 9.83 5.36
CA ALA A 80 -1.85 11.27 5.37
C ALA A 80 -1.87 11.87 3.96
N GLN A 81 -1.20 11.22 2.99
CA GLN A 81 -1.26 11.65 1.58
C GLN A 81 -2.66 11.55 0.96
N LEU A 82 -3.47 10.58 1.38
CA LEU A 82 -4.87 10.44 0.93
C LEU A 82 -5.75 11.54 1.51
N ALA A 83 -5.55 11.92 2.77
CA ALA A 83 -6.26 13.01 3.41
C ALA A 83 -5.94 14.36 2.74
N GLU A 84 -4.65 14.67 2.56
CA GLU A 84 -4.21 15.91 1.89
C GLU A 84 -4.75 16.03 0.45
N ARG A 85 -4.83 14.90 -0.27
CA ARG A 85 -5.45 14.86 -1.60
C ARG A 85 -6.94 15.15 -1.57
N LYS A 86 -7.68 14.61 -0.60
CA LYS A 86 -9.12 14.89 -0.46
C LYS A 86 -9.37 16.36 -0.15
N ASP A 87 -8.56 16.96 0.71
CA ASP A 87 -8.68 18.38 1.05
C ASP A 87 -8.37 19.26 -0.17
N ASN A 88 -7.32 18.94 -0.94
CA ASN A 88 -7.00 19.66 -2.17
C ASN A 88 -8.07 19.50 -3.26
N THR A 89 -8.71 18.33 -3.39
CA THR A 89 -9.83 18.12 -4.31
C THR A 89 -11.06 18.92 -3.87
N GLY A 90 -11.42 18.89 -2.58
CA GLY A 90 -12.54 19.67 -2.06
C GLY A 90 -12.34 21.18 -2.20
N ALA A 91 -11.11 21.68 -2.00
CA ALA A 91 -10.77 23.08 -2.22
C ALA A 91 -10.91 23.48 -3.70
N ALA A 92 -10.45 22.64 -4.62
CA ALA A 92 -10.59 22.90 -6.07
C ALA A 92 -12.05 22.87 -6.54
N GLU A 93 -12.87 21.95 -6.02
CA GLU A 93 -14.31 21.89 -6.28
C GLU A 93 -15.04 23.13 -5.74
N GLY A 94 -14.69 23.58 -4.54
CA GLY A 94 -15.21 24.81 -3.94
C GLY A 94 -14.87 26.05 -4.77
N GLN A 95 -13.62 26.18 -5.21
CA GLN A 95 -13.19 27.29 -6.10
C GLN A 95 -13.91 27.27 -7.45
N LEU A 96 -14.12 26.09 -8.04
CA LEU A 96 -14.89 25.95 -9.28
C LEU A 96 -16.35 26.38 -9.12
N ALA A 97 -16.98 26.03 -8.00
CA ALA A 97 -18.35 26.44 -7.70
C ALA A 97 -18.45 27.96 -7.50
N GLN A 98 -17.49 28.55 -6.79
CA GLN A 98 -17.42 29.99 -6.56
C GLN A 98 -17.23 30.77 -7.87
N ILE A 99 -16.24 30.40 -8.69
CA ILE A 99 -15.97 31.07 -9.98
C ILE A 99 -17.19 30.97 -10.92
N ARG A 100 -17.92 29.86 -10.90
CA ARG A 100 -19.16 29.70 -11.68
C ARG A 100 -20.30 30.58 -11.17
N ASN A 101 -20.42 30.78 -9.87
CA ASN A 101 -21.41 31.69 -9.29
C ASN A 101 -21.09 33.14 -9.64
N GLU A 102 -19.84 33.56 -9.46
CA GLU A 102 -19.37 34.90 -9.81
C GLU A 102 -19.61 35.21 -11.30
N LYS A 103 -19.31 34.25 -12.20
CA LYS A 103 -19.60 34.39 -13.63
C LYS A 103 -21.09 34.60 -13.92
N ARG A 104 -21.98 33.80 -13.32
CA ARG A 104 -23.44 33.95 -13.50
C ARG A 104 -23.95 35.28 -12.98
N GLN A 105 -23.45 35.74 -11.83
CA GLN A 105 -23.83 37.04 -11.27
C GLN A 105 -23.37 38.19 -12.17
N LEU A 106 -22.15 38.09 -12.72
CA LEU A 106 -21.62 39.09 -13.63
C LEU A 106 -22.38 39.11 -14.96
N GLU A 107 -22.75 37.94 -15.50
CA GLU A 107 -23.59 37.83 -16.70
C GLU A 107 -24.97 38.46 -16.50
N ALA A 108 -25.61 38.24 -15.34
CA ALA A 108 -26.89 38.89 -15.03
C ALA A 108 -26.75 40.42 -14.95
N LYS A 109 -25.70 40.93 -14.29
CA LYS A 109 -25.43 42.37 -14.21
C LYS A 109 -25.17 43.00 -15.59
N LEU A 110 -24.48 42.29 -16.49
CA LEU A 110 -24.25 42.76 -17.86
C LEU A 110 -25.57 42.85 -18.63
N GLN A 111 -26.45 41.85 -18.51
CA GLN A 111 -27.78 41.90 -19.15
C GLN A 111 -28.64 43.05 -18.62
N ASP A 112 -28.61 43.29 -17.30
CA ASP A 112 -29.33 44.42 -16.70
C ASP A 112 -28.78 45.77 -17.23
N LYS A 113 -27.46 45.88 -17.36
CA LYS A 113 -26.80 47.09 -17.90
C LYS A 113 -27.05 47.29 -19.39
N GLU A 114 -27.09 46.23 -20.19
CA GLU A 114 -27.52 46.30 -21.59
C GLU A 114 -28.96 46.79 -21.72
N ALA A 115 -29.87 46.30 -20.87
CA ALA A 115 -31.26 46.76 -20.83
C ALA A 115 -31.37 48.24 -20.42
N GLU A 116 -30.56 48.69 -19.45
CA GLU A 116 -30.49 50.08 -19.01
C GLU A 116 -29.98 51.01 -20.13
N ILE A 117 -28.94 50.60 -20.87
CA ILE A 117 -28.42 51.33 -22.04
C ILE A 117 -29.49 51.48 -23.12
N LEU A 118 -30.24 50.40 -23.43
CA LEU A 118 -31.34 50.44 -24.40
C LEU A 118 -32.48 51.36 -23.94
N ALA A 119 -32.80 51.37 -22.65
CA ALA A 119 -33.82 52.24 -22.08
C ALA A 119 -33.39 53.71 -22.13
N LEU A 120 -32.14 54.02 -21.77
CA LEU A 120 -31.58 55.37 -21.85
C LEU A 120 -31.51 55.87 -23.30
N GLN A 121 -31.14 55.02 -24.26
CA GLN A 121 -31.15 55.37 -25.69
C GLN A 121 -32.55 55.76 -26.16
N ARG A 122 -33.57 54.95 -25.82
CA ARG A 122 -34.97 55.28 -26.17
C ARG A 122 -35.43 56.59 -25.55
N GLN A 123 -35.07 56.86 -24.29
CA GLN A 123 -35.41 58.13 -23.63
C GLN A 123 -34.74 59.34 -24.28
N ILE A 124 -33.52 59.18 -24.79
CA ILE A 124 -32.80 60.24 -25.52
C ILE A 124 -33.50 60.49 -26.87
N GLU A 125 -33.87 59.44 -27.61
CA GLU A 125 -34.61 59.54 -28.88
C GLU A 125 -36.01 60.16 -28.71
N GLU A 126 -36.78 59.75 -27.69
CA GLU A 126 -38.12 60.29 -27.44
C GLU A 126 -38.11 61.79 -27.06
N LYS A 127 -37.02 62.29 -26.47
CA LYS A 127 -36.89 63.70 -26.06
C LYS A 127 -36.41 64.65 -27.17
N GLN A 128 -35.98 64.14 -28.32
CA GLN A 128 -35.58 64.95 -29.48
C GLN A 128 -36.64 64.81 -30.60
N PRO A 129 -37.63 65.72 -30.78
CA PRO A 129 -37.80 67.06 -30.22
C PRO A 129 -39.22 67.28 -29.64
N ALA A 130 -39.43 67.09 -28.34
CA ALA A 130 -40.66 67.57 -27.69
C ALA A 130 -40.48 67.76 -26.18
N SER A 131 -40.84 68.96 -25.74
CA SER A 131 -41.05 69.39 -24.35
C SER A 131 -39.82 69.67 -23.48
N VAL A 132 -39.57 70.97 -23.30
CA VAL A 132 -38.81 71.52 -22.18
C VAL A 132 -39.68 71.36 -20.93
N ASN A 133 -39.54 70.24 -20.22
CA ASN A 133 -40.22 69.99 -18.95
C ASN A 133 -39.27 70.30 -17.79
N PRO A 134 -39.54 71.33 -16.95
CA PRO A 134 -38.66 71.73 -15.86
C PRO A 134 -38.72 70.72 -14.72
N GLY A 135 -37.75 69.80 -14.67
CA GLY A 135 -37.65 68.75 -13.66
C GLY A 135 -37.20 67.39 -14.22
N ALA A 136 -37.18 67.22 -15.55
CA ALA A 136 -36.62 66.02 -16.17
C ALA A 136 -35.10 66.19 -16.39
N PRO A 137 -34.28 65.13 -16.22
CA PRO A 137 -32.86 65.18 -16.52
C PRO A 137 -32.65 65.62 -17.97
N SER A 138 -31.70 66.52 -18.14
CA SER A 138 -31.34 67.12 -19.43
C SER A 138 -30.77 66.05 -20.37
N VAL A 139 -30.85 66.30 -21.68
CA VAL A 139 -30.28 65.40 -22.71
C VAL A 139 -28.78 65.19 -22.46
N VAL A 140 -28.07 66.21 -21.95
CA VAL A 140 -26.64 66.13 -21.61
C VAL A 140 -26.38 65.18 -20.43
N GLU A 141 -27.22 65.22 -19.39
CA GLU A 141 -27.10 64.30 -18.24
C GLU A 141 -27.43 62.86 -18.62
N LEU A 142 -28.44 62.63 -19.46
CA LEU A 142 -28.77 61.30 -19.99
C LEU A 142 -27.66 60.75 -20.89
N GLN A 143 -27.01 61.61 -21.68
CA GLN A 143 -25.85 61.24 -22.50
C GLN A 143 -24.66 60.82 -21.62
N ALA A 144 -24.37 61.57 -20.55
CA ALA A 144 -23.31 61.23 -19.61
C ALA A 144 -23.58 59.90 -18.88
N GLN A 145 -24.84 59.63 -18.51
CA GLN A 145 -25.25 58.34 -17.92
C GLN A 145 -25.11 57.18 -18.92
N LEU A 146 -25.41 57.41 -20.20
CA LEU A 146 -25.23 56.42 -21.25
C LEU A 146 -23.75 56.07 -21.44
N ASP A 147 -22.87 57.07 -21.46
CA ASP A 147 -21.44 56.86 -21.63
C ASP A 147 -20.81 56.17 -20.40
N ASP A 148 -21.23 56.52 -19.19
CA ASP A 148 -20.82 55.82 -17.95
C ASP A 148 -21.31 54.36 -17.94
N ALA A 149 -22.57 54.11 -18.32
CA ALA A 149 -23.11 52.76 -18.41
C ALA A 149 -22.39 51.90 -19.46
N ARG A 150 -22.02 52.48 -20.61
CA ARG A 150 -21.19 51.82 -21.63
C ARG A 150 -19.80 51.48 -21.10
N GLN A 151 -19.16 52.42 -20.39
CA GLN A 151 -17.85 52.19 -19.79
C GLN A 151 -17.89 51.09 -18.71
N GLN A 152 -18.97 51.04 -17.92
CA GLN A 152 -19.20 49.96 -16.96
C GLN A 152 -19.43 48.61 -17.64
N LEU A 153 -20.17 48.55 -18.75
CA LEU A 153 -20.36 47.34 -19.56
C LEU A 153 -19.03 46.81 -20.09
N ASP A 154 -18.21 47.67 -20.70
CA ASP A 154 -16.87 47.31 -21.20
C ASP A 154 -15.93 46.81 -20.08
N SER A 155 -16.06 47.36 -18.87
CA SER A 155 -15.31 46.89 -17.71
C SER A 155 -15.77 45.50 -17.24
N GLY A 156 -17.09 45.27 -17.19
CA GLY A 156 -17.67 43.99 -16.81
C GLY A 156 -17.41 42.89 -17.84
N GLU A 157 -17.37 43.20 -19.13
CA GLU A 157 -16.99 42.25 -20.18
C GLU A 157 -15.53 41.80 -20.05
N ARG A 158 -14.62 42.71 -19.72
CA ARG A 158 -13.22 42.38 -19.43
C ARG A 158 -13.09 41.48 -18.21
N GLU A 159 -13.83 41.76 -17.14
CA GLU A 159 -13.86 40.90 -15.95
C GLU A 159 -14.41 39.50 -16.26
N LYS A 160 -15.47 39.40 -17.09
CA LYS A 160 -16.03 38.13 -17.54
C LYS A 160 -15.03 37.30 -18.35
N SER A 161 -14.24 37.97 -19.19
CA SER A 161 -13.17 37.33 -19.97
C SER A 161 -12.09 36.74 -19.05
N LEU A 162 -11.56 37.55 -18.12
CA LEU A 162 -10.56 37.12 -17.13
C LEU A 162 -11.06 35.97 -16.25
N LEU A 163 -12.33 36.02 -15.83
CA LEU A 163 -12.94 34.97 -15.02
C LEU A 163 -13.14 33.67 -15.81
N SER A 164 -13.40 33.77 -17.12
CA SER A 164 -13.48 32.61 -18.01
C SER A 164 -12.11 31.96 -18.24
N GLU A 165 -11.05 32.75 -18.37
CA GLU A 165 -9.67 32.25 -18.43
C GLU A 165 -9.27 31.53 -17.13
N LYS A 166 -9.58 32.13 -15.97
CA LYS A 166 -9.34 31.51 -14.66
C LYS A 166 -10.12 30.21 -14.48
N LEU A 167 -11.36 30.15 -14.97
CA LEU A 167 -12.15 28.92 -14.97
C LEU A 167 -11.48 27.83 -15.81
N GLN A 168 -10.93 28.19 -16.97
CA GLN A 168 -10.23 27.26 -17.84
C GLN A 168 -8.93 26.77 -17.21
N SER A 169 -8.13 27.65 -16.61
CA SER A 169 -6.90 27.27 -15.92
C SER A 169 -7.14 26.34 -14.73
N VAL A 170 -8.20 26.58 -13.94
CA VAL A 170 -8.57 25.71 -12.81
C VAL A 170 -9.07 24.36 -13.33
N ARG A 171 -9.81 24.34 -14.44
CA ARG A 171 -10.29 23.11 -15.08
C ARG A 171 -9.14 22.27 -15.64
N GLU A 172 -8.15 22.89 -16.29
CA GLU A 172 -6.94 22.23 -16.78
C GLU A 172 -6.09 21.68 -15.64
N ARG A 173 -5.94 22.44 -14.55
CA ARG A 173 -5.23 21.98 -13.36
C ARG A 173 -5.94 20.80 -12.71
N SER A 174 -7.28 20.82 -12.67
CA SER A 174 -8.10 19.69 -12.21
C SER A 174 -7.92 18.45 -13.10
N SER A 175 -7.93 18.60 -14.43
CA SER A 175 -7.70 17.46 -15.34
C SER A 175 -6.29 16.91 -15.24
N GLN A 176 -5.28 17.75 -15.08
CA GLN A 176 -3.89 17.32 -14.86
C GLN A 176 -3.76 16.52 -13.55
N LEU A 177 -4.41 16.97 -12.47
CA LEU A 177 -4.43 16.26 -11.19
C LEU A 177 -5.13 14.89 -11.32
N GLU A 178 -6.24 14.82 -12.07
CA GLU A 178 -6.94 13.56 -12.35
C GLU A 178 -6.12 12.62 -13.25
N ASP A 179 -5.42 13.13 -14.26
CA ASP A 179 -4.53 12.32 -15.09
C ASP A 179 -3.31 11.83 -14.34
N GLU A 180 -2.72 12.65 -13.46
CA GLU A 180 -1.63 12.23 -12.58
C GLU A 180 -2.11 11.19 -11.55
N LYS A 181 -3.37 11.28 -11.11
CA LYS A 181 -4.02 10.29 -10.25
C LYS A 181 -4.29 8.99 -11.02
N LYS A 182 -4.74 9.03 -12.28
CA LYS A 182 -4.88 7.85 -13.15
C LYS A 182 -3.52 7.22 -13.44
N ARG A 183 -2.50 8.00 -13.78
CA ARG A 183 -1.13 7.50 -14.01
C ARG A 183 -0.55 6.84 -12.76
N ARG A 184 -0.80 7.41 -11.57
CA ARG A 184 -0.38 6.80 -10.30
C ARG A 184 -1.24 5.60 -9.88
N ALA A 185 -2.53 5.57 -10.21
CA ALA A 185 -3.39 4.41 -10.01
C ALA A 185 -2.96 3.24 -10.92
N VAL A 186 -2.62 3.53 -12.18
CA VAL A 186 -2.00 2.59 -13.11
C VAL A 186 -0.62 2.14 -12.61
N ALA A 187 0.19 3.03 -12.04
CA ALA A 187 1.46 2.64 -11.41
C ALA A 187 1.27 1.79 -10.14
N ARG A 188 0.20 2.00 -9.37
CA ARG A 188 -0.15 1.20 -8.17
C ARG A 188 -0.81 -0.13 -8.52
N GLY A 189 -1.54 -0.22 -9.64
CA GLY A 189 -2.00 -1.49 -10.23
C GLY A 189 -0.88 -2.30 -10.89
N LYS A 190 0.32 -1.72 -11.02
CA LYS A 190 1.55 -2.36 -11.52
C LYS A 190 2.51 -2.79 -10.41
N VAL A 191 2.08 -2.85 -9.15
CA VAL A 191 2.81 -3.63 -8.15
C VAL A 191 2.45 -5.08 -8.42
N GLY A 192 3.27 -5.75 -9.26
CA GLY A 192 2.99 -7.05 -9.86
C GLY A 192 2.30 -7.99 -8.89
N VAL A 193 1.05 -8.36 -9.20
CA VAL A 193 0.25 -9.28 -8.39
C VAL A 193 1.08 -10.54 -8.23
N ARG A 194 1.56 -10.75 -7.00
CA ARG A 194 2.46 -11.83 -6.63
C ARG A 194 1.79 -12.66 -5.55
N GLY A 195 1.88 -13.97 -5.69
CA GLY A 195 1.53 -14.89 -4.62
C GLY A 195 2.21 -16.22 -4.80
N THR A 196 1.64 -17.24 -4.18
CA THR A 196 2.21 -18.59 -4.12
C THR A 196 1.14 -19.63 -4.44
N ILE A 197 1.58 -20.74 -4.98
CA ILE A 197 0.75 -21.89 -5.25
C ILE A 197 0.48 -22.64 -3.93
N LEU A 198 -0.79 -22.79 -3.56
CA LEU A 198 -1.24 -23.52 -2.37
C LEU A 198 -1.28 -25.02 -2.62
N ALA A 199 -1.80 -25.42 -3.78
CA ALA A 199 -1.97 -26.81 -4.16
C ALA A 199 -1.84 -26.97 -5.67
N VAL A 200 -1.36 -28.13 -6.09
CA VAL A 200 -1.21 -28.51 -7.50
C VAL A 200 -1.93 -29.83 -7.71
N ASN A 201 -2.75 -29.91 -8.75
CA ASN A 201 -3.29 -31.18 -9.24
C ASN A 201 -2.67 -31.48 -10.61
N GLN A 202 -1.71 -32.41 -10.62
CA GLN A 202 -0.96 -32.76 -11.83
C GLN A 202 -1.80 -33.58 -12.82
N ALA A 203 -2.84 -34.30 -12.38
CA ALA A 203 -3.68 -35.11 -13.27
C ALA A 203 -4.51 -34.23 -14.22
N TYR A 204 -4.91 -33.05 -13.75
CA TYR A 204 -5.75 -32.11 -14.49
C TYR A 204 -5.01 -30.80 -14.84
N ASN A 205 -3.73 -30.69 -14.53
CA ASN A 205 -2.90 -29.52 -14.80
C ASN A 205 -3.45 -28.20 -14.25
N PHE A 206 -4.08 -28.21 -13.07
CA PHE A 206 -4.53 -26.97 -12.43
C PHE A 206 -3.81 -26.72 -11.10
N VAL A 207 -3.75 -25.45 -10.72
CA VAL A 207 -3.16 -24.96 -9.48
C VAL A 207 -4.12 -24.05 -8.74
N VAL A 208 -4.07 -24.11 -7.42
CA VAL A 208 -4.80 -23.21 -6.54
C VAL A 208 -3.83 -22.20 -5.98
N LEU A 209 -4.20 -20.93 -6.03
CA LEU A 209 -3.35 -19.81 -5.68
C LEU A 209 -3.86 -19.12 -4.40
N ASN A 210 -2.94 -18.57 -3.60
CA ASN A 210 -3.28 -17.78 -2.41
C ASN A 210 -3.65 -16.31 -2.72
N LEU A 211 -3.98 -16.02 -3.98
CA LEU A 211 -4.35 -14.71 -4.50
C LEU A 211 -5.71 -14.81 -5.17
N GLY A 212 -6.56 -13.81 -4.96
CA GLY A 212 -7.88 -13.75 -5.57
C GLY A 212 -8.25 -12.34 -6.05
N GLY A 213 -9.53 -12.11 -6.28
CA GLY A 213 -10.02 -10.84 -6.82
C GLY A 213 -9.67 -9.64 -5.93
N ARG A 214 -9.63 -9.81 -4.60
CA ARG A 214 -9.19 -8.75 -3.66
C ARG A 214 -7.73 -8.36 -3.83
N ASN A 215 -6.92 -9.23 -4.42
CA ASN A 215 -5.50 -9.01 -4.69
C ASN A 215 -5.25 -8.49 -6.12
N GLY A 216 -6.30 -8.26 -6.90
CA GLY A 216 -6.20 -7.79 -8.29
C GLY A 216 -5.97 -8.89 -9.31
N VAL A 217 -6.34 -10.14 -9.00
CA VAL A 217 -6.28 -11.25 -9.96
C VAL A 217 -7.49 -11.17 -10.89
N GLU A 218 -7.23 -11.17 -12.18
CA GLU A 218 -8.27 -11.12 -13.20
C GLU A 218 -8.52 -12.52 -13.79
N PRO A 219 -9.79 -12.91 -14.03
CA PRO A 219 -10.09 -14.10 -14.80
C PRO A 219 -9.45 -14.03 -16.19
N HIS A 220 -9.00 -15.17 -16.73
CA HIS A 220 -8.33 -15.30 -18.03
C HIS A 220 -6.96 -14.60 -18.14
N SER A 221 -6.43 -14.05 -17.04
CA SER A 221 -5.08 -13.48 -17.04
C SER A 221 -3.99 -14.55 -17.05
N GLU A 222 -2.82 -14.23 -17.60
CA GLU A 222 -1.66 -15.11 -17.59
C GLU A 222 -0.69 -14.72 -16.47
N MET A 223 -0.19 -15.72 -15.75
CA MET A 223 0.81 -15.53 -14.69
C MET A 223 2.03 -16.39 -14.93
N LEU A 224 3.20 -15.86 -14.56
CA LEU A 224 4.49 -16.52 -14.63
C LEU A 224 4.76 -17.25 -13.33
N ILE A 225 5.15 -18.51 -13.42
CA ILE A 225 5.62 -19.32 -12.30
C ILE A 225 7.14 -19.15 -12.20
N VAL A 226 7.60 -18.84 -10.99
CA VAL A 226 8.99 -18.60 -10.64
C VAL A 226 9.35 -19.42 -9.39
N ARG A 227 10.48 -20.13 -9.45
CA ARG A 227 11.08 -20.83 -8.29
C ARG A 227 12.53 -20.38 -8.18
N ASP A 228 12.93 -19.98 -6.99
CA ASP A 228 14.30 -19.49 -6.70
C ASP A 228 14.76 -18.36 -7.64
N GLY A 229 13.81 -17.56 -8.13
CA GLY A 229 14.09 -16.46 -9.07
C GLY A 229 14.20 -16.89 -10.54
N SER A 230 14.15 -18.19 -10.86
CA SER A 230 14.11 -18.69 -12.23
C SER A 230 12.68 -18.92 -12.70
N PHE A 231 12.39 -18.49 -13.92
CA PHE A 231 11.13 -18.78 -14.60
C PHE A 231 11.01 -20.29 -14.88
N ILE A 232 9.86 -20.88 -14.54
CA ILE A 232 9.57 -22.30 -14.74
C ILE A 232 8.49 -22.51 -15.79
N GLY A 233 7.50 -21.63 -15.89
CA GLY A 233 6.40 -21.77 -16.84
C GLY A 233 5.28 -20.77 -16.62
N LYS A 234 4.20 -20.89 -17.39
CA LYS A 234 3.03 -20.01 -17.29
C LYS A 234 1.80 -20.76 -16.82
N ILE A 235 0.88 -20.04 -16.19
CA ILE A 235 -0.48 -20.46 -15.91
C ILE A 235 -1.46 -19.44 -16.48
N ARG A 236 -2.68 -19.89 -16.78
CA ARG A 236 -3.81 -19.03 -17.12
C ARG A 236 -4.87 -19.16 -16.04
N ILE A 237 -5.33 -18.03 -15.51
CA ILE A 237 -6.37 -18.02 -14.49
C ILE A 237 -7.72 -18.40 -15.11
N SER A 238 -8.36 -19.44 -14.59
CA SER A 238 -9.67 -19.92 -15.05
C SER A 238 -10.80 -19.38 -14.18
N SER A 239 -10.62 -19.38 -12.86
CA SER A 239 -11.61 -18.85 -11.92
C SER A 239 -10.96 -18.02 -10.81
N VAL A 240 -11.67 -16.99 -10.37
CA VAL A 240 -11.21 -16.07 -9.33
C VAL A 240 -12.25 -16.00 -8.22
N GLU A 241 -11.85 -16.40 -7.02
CA GLU A 241 -12.57 -16.20 -5.78
C GLU A 241 -12.06 -14.91 -5.07
N PRO A 242 -12.76 -14.39 -4.05
CA PRO A 242 -12.31 -13.19 -3.34
C PRO A 242 -10.91 -13.30 -2.72
N ALA A 243 -10.55 -14.50 -2.23
CA ALA A 243 -9.29 -14.75 -1.50
C ALA A 243 -8.36 -15.80 -2.15
N SER A 244 -8.81 -16.45 -3.23
CA SER A 244 -8.05 -17.48 -3.94
C SER A 244 -8.38 -17.46 -5.42
N ALA A 245 -7.58 -18.13 -6.23
CA ALA A 245 -7.84 -18.30 -7.66
C ALA A 245 -7.43 -19.69 -8.09
N ILE A 246 -8.01 -20.14 -9.19
CA ILE A 246 -7.66 -21.38 -9.86
C ILE A 246 -7.05 -21.00 -11.21
N GLY A 247 -5.91 -21.61 -11.52
CA GLY A 247 -5.24 -21.42 -12.79
C GLY A 247 -4.84 -22.75 -13.43
N ASP A 248 -4.95 -22.82 -14.74
CA ASP A 248 -4.53 -23.95 -15.54
C ASP A 248 -3.07 -23.77 -15.98
N ILE A 249 -2.28 -24.83 -15.86
CA ILE A 249 -0.86 -24.84 -16.23
C ILE A 249 -0.74 -24.95 -17.74
N ILE A 250 -0.02 -24.01 -18.35
CA ILE A 250 0.30 -24.04 -19.77
C ILE A 250 1.53 -24.93 -19.95
N THR A 251 1.29 -26.24 -20.10
CA THR A 251 2.34 -27.27 -20.16
C THR A 251 3.38 -27.04 -21.25
N SER A 252 3.01 -26.37 -22.35
CA SER A 252 3.94 -25.99 -23.42
C SER A 252 5.01 -24.97 -23.02
N THR A 253 4.79 -24.25 -21.92
CA THR A 253 5.71 -23.22 -21.41
C THR A 253 6.59 -23.70 -20.25
N LEU A 254 6.38 -24.94 -19.79
CA LEU A 254 7.15 -25.51 -18.68
C LEU A 254 8.59 -25.82 -19.11
N ALA A 255 9.55 -25.54 -18.23
CA ALA A 255 10.92 -25.93 -18.40
C ALA A 255 11.06 -27.48 -18.47
N ARG A 256 11.95 -27.98 -19.34
CA ARG A 256 12.11 -29.42 -19.57
C ARG A 256 12.47 -30.16 -18.28
N GLY A 257 11.67 -31.16 -17.93
CA GLY A 257 11.87 -31.99 -16.74
C GLY A 257 11.45 -31.34 -15.42
N VAL A 258 10.82 -30.16 -15.45
CA VAL A 258 10.40 -29.43 -14.24
C VAL A 258 8.88 -29.51 -14.08
N GLN A 259 8.44 -29.80 -12.86
CA GLN A 259 7.03 -29.80 -12.47
C GLN A 259 6.73 -28.68 -11.49
N VAL A 260 5.51 -28.14 -11.59
CA VAL A 260 4.98 -27.13 -10.66
C VAL A 260 4.71 -27.77 -9.30
N GLN A 261 5.06 -27.07 -8.23
CA GLN A 261 4.94 -27.55 -6.85
C GLN A 261 4.25 -26.51 -5.96
N PRO A 262 3.57 -26.95 -4.88
CA PRO A 262 3.13 -26.05 -3.83
C PRO A 262 4.32 -25.24 -3.28
N GLY A 263 4.12 -23.94 -3.09
CA GLY A 263 5.15 -22.99 -2.66
C GLY A 263 5.83 -22.23 -3.79
N ASP A 264 5.65 -22.63 -5.06
CA ASP A 264 6.14 -21.84 -6.19
C ASP A 264 5.52 -20.44 -6.21
N THR A 265 6.33 -19.44 -6.57
CA THR A 265 5.85 -18.07 -6.69
C THR A 265 5.16 -17.88 -8.03
N VAL A 266 4.03 -17.19 -8.05
CA VAL A 266 3.41 -16.69 -9.27
C VAL A 266 3.46 -15.17 -9.33
N ILE A 267 3.69 -14.64 -10.53
CA ILE A 267 3.78 -13.21 -10.80
C ILE A 267 2.94 -12.90 -12.02
N TYR A 268 2.06 -11.90 -11.94
CA TYR A 268 1.27 -11.46 -13.08
C TYR A 268 2.19 -11.02 -14.23
N ALA A 269 2.09 -11.70 -15.37
CA ALA A 269 2.61 -11.17 -16.61
C ALA A 269 1.62 -10.11 -17.05
N GLY A 270 2.06 -8.85 -17.09
CA GLY A 270 1.27 -7.80 -17.73
C GLY A 270 0.71 -8.29 -19.05
N THR A 271 -0.53 -7.91 -19.37
CA THR A 271 -1.13 -8.21 -20.66
C THR A 271 -0.18 -7.77 -21.77
N ASN A 272 0.31 -8.73 -22.57
CA ASN A 272 0.93 -8.41 -23.85
C ASN A 272 -0.21 -7.89 -24.73
N SER A 273 -0.37 -6.57 -24.80
CA SER A 273 -1.05 -5.90 -25.91
C SER A 273 -0.05 -5.68 -27.04
#